data_AF-A0A9Y1BSF3-F1
#
_entry.id   AF-A0A9Y1BSF3-F1
#
_cell.length_a   1.000
_cell.length_b   1.000
_cell.length_c   1.000
_cell.angle_alpha   90.00
_cell.angle_beta   90.00
_cell.angle_gamma   90.00
#
_symmetry.space_group_name_H-M   'P 1'
#
loop_
_entity.id
_entity.type
_entity.pdbx_description
1 polymer ?
#
loop_
_entity_poly.entity_id
_entity_poly.type
_entity_poly.pdbx_seq_one_letter_code
_entity_poly.pdbx_strand_id
1 'polypeptide(L)'
;MNEPIHLHVSIDSKEEAERLSKFLLEEKLVVCVQISKIHSKYWWKGNIEVAEEYLVIAKTFSDKFPIIVEEIKKQHTYEIPEIIALPIIYSSEEYLEWMRETIY
;
A
#
# COMPACT_ATOMS: atom_id res chain seq x y z
N MET A 1 -14.90 1.11 -14.59
CA MET A 1 -13.56 1.05 -15.22
C MET A 1 -12.56 0.84 -14.11
N ASN A 2 -11.58 -0.04 -14.30
CA ASN A 2 -10.51 -0.25 -13.33
C ASN A 2 -9.49 0.89 -13.50
N GLU A 3 -9.44 1.77 -12.52
CA GLU A 3 -8.59 2.95 -12.54
C GLU A 3 -7.26 2.63 -11.86
N PRO A 4 -6.11 3.07 -12.41
CA PRO A 4 -4.83 2.90 -11.74
C PRO A 4 -4.78 3.77 -10.48
N ILE A 5 -4.25 3.21 -9.39
CA ILE A 5 -4.17 3.84 -8.08
C ILE A 5 -2.80 3.70 -7.44
N HIS A 6 -2.44 4.70 -6.62
CA HIS A 6 -1.44 4.54 -5.57
C HIS A 6 -2.13 4.04 -4.31
N LEU A 7 -1.68 2.91 -3.78
CA LEU A 7 -2.04 2.42 -2.46
C LEU A 7 -0.97 2.86 -1.46
N HIS A 8 -1.38 3.49 -0.37
CA HIS A 8 -0.49 3.87 0.74
C HIS A 8 -0.85 3.05 1.98
N VAL A 9 0.17 2.53 2.65
CA VAL A 9 0.05 1.75 3.89
C VAL A 9 1.20 2.11 4.83
N SER A 10 0.93 2.39 6.10
CA SER A 10 1.98 2.55 7.12
C SER A 10 2.17 1.26 7.91
N ILE A 11 3.43 0.86 8.13
CA ILE A 11 3.83 -0.36 8.83
C ILE A 11 4.85 -0.02 9.93
N ASP A 12 4.82 -0.70 11.08
CA ASP A 12 5.66 -0.39 12.25
C ASP A 12 7.13 -0.86 12.12
N SER A 13 7.41 -1.74 11.17
CA SER A 13 8.72 -2.39 11.00
C SER A 13 9.14 -2.47 9.53
N LYS A 14 10.47 -2.44 9.30
CA LYS A 14 11.04 -2.62 7.96
C LYS A 14 10.79 -4.03 7.45
N GLU A 15 10.99 -5.02 8.31
CA GLU A 15 10.84 -6.44 8.02
C GLU A 15 9.39 -6.76 7.62
N GLU A 16 8.42 -6.18 8.34
CA GLU A 16 7.01 -6.32 8.00
C GLU A 16 6.66 -5.61 6.69
N ALA A 17 7.19 -4.42 6.45
CA ALA A 17 7.01 -3.71 5.18
C ALA A 17 7.58 -4.50 3.99
N GLU A 18 8.77 -5.10 4.13
CA GLU A 18 9.38 -5.97 3.12
C GLU A 18 8.57 -7.25 2.90
N ARG A 19 8.10 -7.90 3.98
CA ARG A 19 7.24 -9.09 3.92
C ARG A 19 5.94 -8.81 3.18
N LEU A 20 5.25 -7.73 3.54
CA LEU A 20 4.02 -7.31 2.88
C LEU A 20 4.27 -6.99 1.40
N SER A 21 5.31 -6.23 1.10
CA SER A 21 5.66 -5.84 -0.28
C SER A 21 5.91 -7.07 -1.15
N LYS A 22 6.64 -8.06 -0.63
CA LYS A 22 6.90 -9.32 -1.31
C LYS A 22 5.60 -10.09 -1.57
N PHE A 23 4.77 -10.27 -0.54
CA PHE A 23 3.48 -10.95 -0.66
C PHE A 23 2.58 -10.32 -1.73
N LEU A 24 2.41 -8.99 -1.71
CA LEU A 24 1.56 -8.28 -2.66
C LEU A 24 2.04 -8.44 -4.12
N LEU A 25 3.36 -8.52 -4.34
CA LEU A 25 3.95 -8.77 -5.66
C LEU A 25 3.78 -10.23 -6.09
N GLU A 26 4.05 -11.19 -5.20
CA GLU A 26 3.93 -12.63 -5.49
C GLU A 26 2.49 -13.04 -5.82
N GLU A 27 1.50 -12.46 -5.13
CA GLU A 27 0.07 -12.67 -5.39
C GLU A 27 -0.48 -11.84 -6.56
N LYS A 28 0.39 -11.10 -7.27
CA LYS A 28 0.01 -10.19 -8.37
C LYS A 28 -1.12 -9.23 -8.00
N LEU A 29 -1.12 -8.76 -6.76
CA LEU A 29 -2.07 -7.75 -6.28
C LEU A 29 -1.59 -6.34 -6.61
N VAL A 30 -0.29 -6.15 -6.78
CA VAL A 30 0.35 -4.88 -7.13
C VAL A 30 1.48 -5.13 -8.13
N VAL A 31 1.86 -4.10 -8.90
CA VAL A 31 2.93 -4.20 -9.92
C VAL A 31 4.26 -3.65 -9.45
N CYS A 32 4.22 -2.72 -8.49
CA CYS A 32 5.38 -2.00 -8.01
C CYS A 32 5.12 -1.56 -6.57
N VAL A 33 6.16 -1.62 -5.74
CA VAL A 33 6.12 -1.18 -4.36
C VAL A 33 7.36 -0.33 -4.05
N GLN A 34 7.18 0.75 -3.30
CA GLN A 34 8.23 1.60 -2.77
C GLN A 34 8.09 1.67 -1.25
N ILE A 35 9.20 1.57 -0.53
CA ILE A 35 9.23 1.59 0.94
C ILE A 35 10.08 2.79 1.38
N SER A 36 9.61 3.57 2.35
CA SER A 36 10.34 4.72 2.91
C SER A 36 10.16 4.79 4.42
N LYS A 37 11.23 5.05 5.17
CA LYS A 37 11.13 5.33 6.61
C LYS A 37 10.48 6.69 6.82
N ILE A 38 9.51 6.78 7.72
CA ILE A 38 8.75 7.99 8.05
C ILE A 38 8.60 8.17 9.57
N HIS A 39 8.19 9.37 9.97
CA HIS A 39 7.75 9.69 11.33
C HIS A 39 6.29 10.13 11.29
N SER A 40 5.42 9.32 11.87
CA SER A 40 3.99 9.60 11.95
C SER A 40 3.64 10.28 13.26
N LYS A 41 2.74 11.27 13.20
CA LYS A 41 2.18 11.94 14.38
C LYS A 41 0.67 11.99 14.23
N TYR A 42 -0.05 11.43 15.20
CA TYR A 42 -1.49 11.28 15.11
C TYR A 42 -2.14 11.30 16.50
N TRP A 43 -3.45 11.51 16.53
CA TRP A 43 -4.23 11.41 17.77
C TRP A 43 -4.62 9.96 18.03
N TRP A 44 -4.35 9.47 19.23
CA TRP A 44 -4.83 8.17 19.69
C TRP A 44 -5.21 8.24 21.16
N LYS A 45 -6.41 7.76 21.49
CA LYS A 45 -6.92 7.67 22.88
C LYS A 45 -6.73 8.95 23.72
N GLY A 46 -6.87 10.12 23.09
CA GLY A 46 -6.80 11.42 23.75
C GLY A 46 -5.39 12.01 23.90
N ASN A 47 -4.36 11.39 23.32
CA ASN A 47 -2.99 11.93 23.28
C ASN A 47 -2.47 12.02 21.85
N ILE A 48 -1.46 12.87 21.63
CA ILE A 48 -0.69 12.90 20.39
C ILE A 48 0.41 11.84 20.51
N GLU A 49 0.35 10.83 19.65
CA GLU A 49 1.36 9.78 19.52
C GLU A 49 2.39 10.15 18.47
N VAL A 50 3.58 9.58 18.61
CA VAL A 50 4.66 9.67 17.62
C VAL A 50 5.18 8.26 17.38
N ALA A 51 5.19 7.83 16.12
CA ALA A 51 5.68 6.52 15.72
C ALA A 51 6.74 6.64 14.62
N GLU A 52 7.80 5.85 14.72
CA GLU A 52 8.67 5.58 13.57
C GLU A 52 8.03 4.45 12.77
N GLU A 53 7.79 4.69 11.48
CA GLU A 53 7.07 3.75 10.63
C GLU A 53 7.74 3.65 9.26
N TYR A 54 7.24 2.73 8.45
CA TYR A 54 7.60 2.55 7.06
C TYR A 54 6.36 2.76 6.20
N LEU A 55 6.41 3.76 5.33
CA LEU A 55 5.38 4.00 4.32
C LEU A 55 5.64 3.08 3.13
N VAL A 56 4.65 2.25 2.83
CA VAL A 56 4.60 1.39 1.65
C VAL A 56 3.67 2.04 0.63
N ILE A 57 4.22 2.43 -0.53
CA ILE A 57 3.48 2.98 -1.67
C ILE A 57 3.48 1.97 -2.81
N ALA A 58 2.35 1.30 -3.01
CA ALA A 58 2.16 0.34 -4.08
C ALA A 58 1.33 0.89 -5.25
N LYS A 59 1.48 0.31 -6.44
CA LYS A 59 0.70 0.67 -7.64
C LYS A 59 -0.10 -0.54 -8.11
N THR A 60 -1.39 -0.31 -8.35
CA THR A 60 -2.33 -1.35 -8.77
C THR A 60 -3.55 -0.70 -9.41
N PHE A 61 -4.61 -1.48 -9.62
CA PHE A 61 -5.93 -1.02 -10.07
C PHE A 61 -6.96 -1.08 -8.95
N SER A 62 -7.97 -0.22 -9.05
CA SER A 62 -8.99 -0.03 -8.01
C SER A 62 -9.79 -1.29 -7.65
N ASP A 63 -9.92 -2.26 -8.55
CA ASP A 63 -10.56 -3.56 -8.30
C ASP A 63 -9.76 -4.47 -7.35
N LYS A 64 -8.45 -4.27 -7.22
CA LYS A 64 -7.59 -5.00 -6.26
C LYS A 64 -7.68 -4.44 -4.84
N PHE A 65 -8.21 -3.24 -4.66
CA PHE A 65 -8.24 -2.58 -3.34
C PHE A 65 -8.95 -3.42 -2.26
N PRO A 66 -10.13 -4.02 -2.48
CA PRO A 66 -10.81 -4.78 -1.43
C PRO A 66 -10.02 -6.00 -0.94
N ILE A 67 -9.44 -6.78 -1.87
CA ILE A 67 -8.65 -7.96 -1.52
C ILE A 67 -7.35 -7.57 -0.80
N ILE A 68 -6.71 -6.47 -1.22
CA ILE A 68 -5.51 -5.97 -0.54
C ILE A 68 -5.83 -5.52 0.89
N VAL A 69 -6.93 -4.79 1.11
CA VAL A 69 -7.35 -4.37 2.46
C VAL A 69 -7.58 -5.58 3.36
N GLU A 70 -8.24 -6.62 2.84
CA GLU A 70 -8.47 -7.86 3.58
C GLU A 70 -7.16 -8.54 3.98
N GLU A 71 -6.24 -8.73 3.03
CA GLU A 71 -4.98 -9.40 3.27
C GLU A 71 -4.04 -8.63 4.19
N ILE A 72 -3.99 -7.30 4.06
CA ILE A 72 -3.20 -6.47 4.98
C ILE A 72 -3.76 -6.61 6.40
N LYS A 73 -5.08 -6.49 6.58
CA LYS A 73 -5.69 -6.59 7.92
C LYS A 73 -5.48 -7.95 8.60
N LYS A 74 -5.36 -9.04 7.84
CA LYS A 74 -5.04 -10.37 8.41
C LYS A 74 -3.63 -10.45 8.98
N GLN A 75 -2.71 -9.63 8.47
CA GLN A 75 -1.28 -9.75 8.73
C GLN A 75 -0.70 -8.58 9.55
N HIS A 76 -1.46 -7.50 9.73
CA HIS A 76 -0.99 -6.27 10.38
C HIS A 76 -1.11 -6.33 11.90
N THR A 77 -0.12 -5.73 12.57
CA THR A 77 -0.05 -5.56 14.03
C THR A 77 -1.00 -4.49 14.59
N TYR A 78 -1.43 -3.53 13.78
CA TYR A 78 -2.26 -2.41 14.22
C TYR A 78 -3.74 -2.77 14.23
N GLU A 79 -4.46 -2.25 15.22
CA GLU A 79 -5.93 -2.38 15.31
C GLU A 79 -6.62 -1.66 14.14
N ILE A 80 -6.12 -0.48 13.78
CA ILE A 80 -6.62 0.35 12.69
C ILE A 80 -5.42 0.79 11.83
N PRO A 81 -5.03 -0.01 10.83
CA PRO A 81 -3.93 0.37 9.94
C PRO A 81 -4.37 1.47 8.97
N GLU A 82 -3.46 2.38 8.63
CA GLU A 82 -3.65 3.32 7.53
C GLU A 82 -3.59 2.53 6.21
N ILE A 83 -4.70 2.51 5.46
CA ILE A 83 -4.77 1.91 4.12
C ILE A 83 -5.62 2.83 3.24
N ILE A 84 -4.98 3.60 2.36
CA ILE A 84 -5.66 4.60 1.52
C ILE A 84 -5.27 4.46 0.06
N ALA A 85 -6.19 4.84 -0.84
CA ALA A 85 -5.94 4.85 -2.29
C ALA A 85 -6.03 6.27 -2.84
N LEU A 86 -5.08 6.63 -3.70
CA LEU A 86 -5.05 7.90 -4.42
C LEU A 86 -5.12 7.60 -5.93
N PRO A 87 -5.93 8.35 -6.70
CA PRO A 87 -6.05 8.12 -8.13
C PRO A 87 -4.79 8.52 -8.89
N ILE A 88 -4.35 7.69 -9.84
CA ILE A 88 -3.34 8.08 -10.82
C ILE A 88 -4.06 8.73 -12.00
N ILE A 89 -4.01 10.06 -12.07
CA ILE A 89 -4.68 10.82 -13.13
C ILE A 89 -3.90 10.77 -14.45
N TYR A 90 -2.56 10.73 -14.37
CA TYR A 90 -1.67 10.63 -15.52
C TYR A 90 -0.50 9.69 -15.24
N SER A 91 -0.10 8.93 -16.24
CA SER A 91 1.13 8.14 -16.30
C SER A 91 1.64 8.13 -17.75
N SER A 92 2.85 7.64 -17.99
CA SER A 92 3.22 7.29 -19.37
C SER A 92 2.36 6.12 -19.85
N GLU A 93 2.16 6.04 -21.16
CA GLU A 93 1.36 4.99 -21.79
C GLU A 93 2.02 3.62 -21.58
N GLU A 94 3.34 3.55 -21.74
CA GLU A 94 4.12 2.32 -21.59
C GLU A 94 4.08 1.79 -20.14
N TYR A 95 4.06 2.69 -19.15
CA TYR A 95 3.97 2.29 -17.75
C TYR A 95 2.58 1.75 -17.43
N LEU A 96 1.52 2.41 -17.92
CA LEU A 96 0.14 1.96 -17.70
C LEU A 96 -0.12 0.60 -18.37
N GLU A 97 0.43 0.40 -19.57
CA GLU A 97 0.31 -0.88 -20.27
C GLU A 97 1.04 -1.99 -19.51
N TRP A 98 2.29 -1.75 -19.10
CA TRP A 98 3.03 -2.69 -18.25
C TRP A 98 2.27 -3.02 -16.95
N MET A 99 1.60 -2.03 -16.34
CA MET A 99 0.76 -2.28 -15.18
C MET A 99 -0.38 -3.24 -15.50
N ARG A 100 -1.08 -3.06 -16.62
CA ARG A 100 -2.19 -3.94 -17.04
C ARG A 100 -1.69 -5.35 -17.31
N GLU A 101 -0.66 -5.51 -18.15
CA GLU A 101 -0.08 -6.81 -18.52
C GLU A 101 0.44 -7.60 -17.32
N THR A 102 0.88 -6.90 -16.26
CA THR A 102 1.38 -7.56 -15.05
C THR A 102 0.24 -8.10 -14.18
N ILE A 103 -0.89 -7.38 -14.12
CA ILE A 103 -2.04 -7.69 -13.23
C ILE A 103 -3.07 -8.62 -13.88
N TYR A 104 -3.27 -8.51 -15.19
CA TYR A 104 -4.30 -9.22 -15.96
C TYR A 104 -3.69 -10.05 -17.08
#